data_AF-W6MIZ6-F1
#
_entry.id   AF-W6MIZ6-F1
#
_cell.length_a   1.000
_cell.length_b   1.000
_cell.length_c   1.000
_cell.angle_alpha   90.00
_cell.angle_beta   90.00
_cell.angle_gamma   90.00
#
_symmetry.space_group_name_H-M   'P 1'
#
loop_
_entity.id
_entity.type
_entity.pdbx_description
1 polymer ?
#
loop_
_entity_poly.entity_id
_entity_poly.type
_entity_poly.pdbx_seq_one_letter_code
_entity_poly.pdbx_strand_id
1 'polypeptide(L)'
;MNAWSLQGDRAGVTKLIRQRLNFVDEIQWKRFSARRLELIDRLELSSKKASEQDAEISGCALQLLREFEYPVDRLPEFDRLVRCAVQSARRNRKRSKKARTDRFVHLETPEVTASSAETTADSGTDTRVPSPAKTTAPTAEPDEFVDFGTEDTRADITETASRLAISSLITPVLSMVRTNSDHFLSNITSPSNTSTRETKALAKLQSCFKRSKTCFQLTTTSDEATRGDVLENLGNSAIASSVILTIEQHFDNVSPSSASYIRLKLSSDSMLAQILKSLGDGSFEVTQLNDYLAAELFKKLIGGCIKDFGYDYVLTPLGEIFRCTIIRDYPLAIRPNAPSVSDEKENATDATDAVAANQTSQPTSKTVELRFANKTLQFSYLAKSNSPPTLLELLENARSLFSIVSPKYLRLRNKRSGKFIDTDFEVERLFADEGAVEIEIFQF
;
A
#
# COMPACT_ATOMS: atom_id res chain seq x y z
N MET A 1 -24.64 -14.80 -36.87
CA MET A 1 -24.92 -14.69 -35.42
C MET A 1 -23.93 -13.67 -34.86
N ASN A 2 -24.41 -12.51 -34.40
CA ASN A 2 -23.55 -11.45 -33.86
C ASN A 2 -23.99 -11.19 -32.41
N ALA A 3 -23.04 -11.20 -31.47
CA ALA A 3 -23.05 -10.47 -30.19
C ALA A 3 -22.01 -11.08 -29.25
N TRP A 4 -20.79 -10.52 -29.23
CA TRP A 4 -19.99 -10.43 -28.01
C TRP A 4 -19.66 -8.95 -27.83
N SER A 5 -20.09 -8.38 -26.72
CA SER A 5 -20.12 -6.93 -26.50
C SER A 5 -18.74 -6.36 -26.20
N LEU A 6 -18.47 -5.18 -26.76
CA LEU A 6 -17.34 -4.35 -26.37
C LEU A 6 -17.47 -3.96 -24.89
N GLN A 7 -16.56 -4.45 -24.04
CA GLN A 7 -16.36 -3.92 -22.69
C GLN A 7 -14.95 -3.31 -22.63
N GLY A 8 -14.89 -1.98 -22.76
CA GLY A 8 -13.68 -1.25 -23.11
C GLY A 8 -12.73 -0.98 -21.94
N ASP A 9 -11.92 -1.96 -21.54
CA ASP A 9 -10.69 -1.69 -20.77
C ASP A 9 -9.68 -0.99 -21.69
N ARG A 10 -9.36 0.28 -21.42
CA ARG A 10 -8.40 1.08 -22.21
C ARG A 10 -6.96 0.67 -21.90
N ALA A 11 -6.58 -0.53 -22.33
CA ALA A 11 -5.23 -1.05 -22.21
C ALA A 11 -4.23 -0.16 -22.97
N GLY A 12 -3.47 0.67 -22.24
CA GLY A 12 -2.44 1.54 -22.82
C GLY A 12 -1.43 0.76 -23.66
N VAL A 13 -0.90 1.40 -24.71
CA VAL A 13 -0.15 0.75 -25.82
C VAL A 13 0.92 -0.25 -25.33
N THR A 14 1.67 0.09 -24.27
CA THR A 14 2.68 -0.78 -23.66
C THR A 14 2.10 -2.09 -23.08
N LYS A 15 0.91 -2.06 -22.45
CA LYS A 15 0.19 -3.24 -21.92
C LYS A 15 -0.21 -4.16 -23.09
N LEU A 16 -0.76 -3.58 -24.17
CA LEU A 16 -1.19 -4.32 -25.35
C LEU A 16 0.00 -4.97 -26.10
N ILE A 17 1.12 -4.27 -26.26
CA ILE A 17 2.32 -4.86 -26.90
C ILE A 17 2.93 -5.94 -26.00
N ARG A 18 3.00 -5.73 -24.68
CA ARG A 18 3.48 -6.77 -23.74
C ARG A 18 2.67 -8.06 -23.84
N GLN A 19 1.35 -7.96 -24.00
CA GLN A 19 0.46 -9.10 -24.26
C GLN A 19 0.75 -9.77 -25.62
N ARG A 20 0.92 -8.99 -26.69
CA ARG A 20 1.26 -9.53 -28.04
C ARG A 20 2.62 -10.22 -28.11
N LEU A 21 3.58 -9.78 -27.30
CA LEU A 21 4.89 -10.41 -27.12
C LEU A 21 4.87 -11.58 -26.12
N ASN A 22 3.74 -11.87 -25.47
CA ASN A 22 3.64 -12.92 -24.45
C ASN A 22 4.68 -12.80 -23.31
N PHE A 23 4.97 -11.56 -22.88
CA PHE A 23 5.89 -11.27 -21.75
C PHE A 23 5.20 -11.59 -20.41
N VAL A 24 5.02 -12.89 -20.13
CA VAL A 24 4.36 -13.40 -18.92
C VAL A 24 5.24 -13.21 -17.68
N ASP A 25 6.56 -13.42 -17.79
CA ASP A 25 7.49 -13.23 -16.67
C ASP A 25 7.71 -11.74 -16.35
N GLU A 26 7.33 -11.34 -15.13
CA GLU A 26 7.60 -10.01 -14.57
C GLU A 26 9.10 -9.75 -14.37
N ILE A 27 9.92 -10.77 -14.11
CA ILE A 27 11.37 -10.62 -13.91
C ILE A 27 12.04 -10.31 -15.26
N GLN A 28 11.75 -11.10 -16.30
CA GLN A 28 12.19 -10.82 -17.67
C GLN A 28 11.68 -9.46 -18.16
N TRP A 29 10.41 -9.10 -17.90
CA TRP A 29 9.85 -7.79 -18.29
C TRP A 29 10.52 -6.61 -17.57
N LYS A 30 10.85 -6.74 -16.28
CA LYS A 30 11.62 -5.72 -15.53
C LYS A 30 13.04 -5.57 -16.08
N ARG A 31 13.72 -6.70 -16.38
CA ARG A 31 15.04 -6.70 -17.02
C ARG A 31 15.01 -6.02 -18.39
N PHE A 32 14.04 -6.36 -19.25
CA PHE A 32 13.81 -5.70 -20.54
C PHE A 32 13.58 -4.19 -20.38
N SER A 33 12.70 -3.81 -19.45
CA SER A 33 12.35 -2.41 -19.22
C SER A 33 13.55 -1.56 -18.78
N ALA A 34 14.39 -2.10 -17.89
CA ALA A 34 15.63 -1.44 -17.45
C ALA A 34 16.67 -1.36 -18.59
N ARG A 35 16.93 -2.48 -19.28
CA ARG A 35 17.89 -2.57 -20.38
C ARG A 35 17.54 -1.63 -21.55
N ARG A 36 16.25 -1.50 -21.87
CA ARG A 36 15.75 -0.54 -22.86
C ARG A 36 16.04 0.91 -22.46
N LEU A 37 15.90 1.28 -21.19
CA LEU A 37 16.22 2.62 -20.71
C LEU A 37 17.74 2.89 -20.74
N GLU A 38 18.56 1.93 -20.32
CA GLU A 38 20.02 2.00 -20.42
C GLU A 38 20.48 2.30 -21.86
N LEU A 39 19.93 1.59 -22.86
CA LEU A 39 20.24 1.83 -24.28
C LEU A 39 19.74 3.20 -24.77
N ILE A 40 18.57 3.65 -24.32
CA ILE A 40 18.01 4.98 -24.68
C ILE A 40 18.88 6.13 -24.15
N ASP A 41 19.41 6.02 -22.93
CA ASP A 41 20.30 7.04 -22.37
C ASP A 41 21.72 6.92 -22.93
N ARG A 42 22.26 5.70 -23.12
CA ARG A 42 23.59 5.47 -23.72
C ARG A 42 23.70 5.96 -25.17
N LEU A 43 22.62 5.89 -25.94
CA LEU A 43 22.53 6.38 -27.32
C LEU A 43 21.94 7.81 -27.40
N GLU A 44 21.73 8.47 -26.26
CA GLU A 44 21.14 9.80 -26.11
C GLU A 44 19.81 10.05 -26.87
N LEU A 45 19.02 9.00 -27.15
CA LEU A 45 17.82 9.07 -28.01
C LEU A 45 16.74 10.00 -27.45
N SER A 46 16.78 10.32 -26.16
CA SER A 46 15.91 11.30 -25.50
C SER A 46 16.22 12.77 -25.86
N SER A 47 17.22 13.03 -26.72
CA SER A 47 17.64 14.37 -27.15
C SER A 47 16.80 14.94 -28.32
N LYS A 48 16.58 14.17 -29.40
CA LYS A 48 15.83 14.58 -30.61
C LYS A 48 14.42 13.97 -30.63
N LYS A 49 13.56 14.30 -31.59
CA LYS A 49 12.26 13.61 -31.73
C LYS A 49 12.50 12.16 -32.17
N ALA A 50 11.62 11.24 -31.78
CA ALA A 50 11.69 9.85 -32.23
C ALA A 50 11.63 9.72 -33.78
N SER A 51 10.83 10.57 -34.44
CA SER A 51 10.72 10.69 -35.90
C SER A 51 11.93 11.36 -36.58
N GLU A 52 12.99 11.66 -35.83
CA GLU A 52 14.25 12.21 -36.34
C GLU A 52 15.40 11.19 -36.15
N GLN A 53 15.10 10.00 -35.62
CA GLN A 53 16.07 8.97 -35.21
C GLN A 53 15.55 7.53 -35.45
N ASP A 54 14.79 7.32 -36.53
CA ASP A 54 14.13 6.03 -36.80
C ASP A 54 15.13 4.86 -36.93
N ALA A 55 16.28 5.10 -37.55
CA ALA A 55 17.32 4.08 -37.71
C ALA A 55 17.94 3.67 -36.36
N GLU A 56 18.20 4.63 -35.47
CA GLU A 56 18.75 4.35 -34.13
C GLU A 56 17.71 3.66 -33.22
N ILE A 57 16.42 4.01 -33.35
CA ILE A 57 15.32 3.36 -32.61
C ILE A 57 15.15 1.91 -33.08
N SER A 58 15.09 1.67 -34.39
CA SER A 58 15.02 0.30 -34.95
C SER A 58 16.29 -0.51 -34.63
N GLY A 59 17.46 0.12 -34.57
CA GLY A 59 18.71 -0.52 -34.14
C GLY A 59 18.68 -0.96 -32.67
N CYS A 60 18.21 -0.09 -31.77
CA CYS A 60 18.00 -0.40 -30.35
C CYS A 60 16.94 -1.52 -30.18
N ALA A 61 15.86 -1.47 -30.95
CA ALA A 61 14.83 -2.50 -30.96
C ALA A 61 15.36 -3.86 -31.44
N LEU A 62 16.18 -3.90 -32.49
CA LEU A 62 16.82 -5.10 -33.01
C LEU A 62 17.84 -5.68 -32.01
N GLN A 63 18.57 -4.83 -31.29
CA GLN A 63 19.46 -5.27 -30.22
C GLN A 63 18.68 -5.93 -29.08
N LEU A 64 17.63 -5.27 -28.57
CA LEU A 64 16.76 -5.83 -27.52
C LEU A 64 16.08 -7.13 -27.95
N LEU A 65 15.63 -7.22 -29.21
CA LEU A 65 15.01 -8.42 -29.77
C LEU A 65 15.98 -9.61 -29.74
N ARG A 66 17.26 -9.38 -30.06
CA ARG A 66 18.32 -10.39 -29.97
C ARG A 66 18.71 -10.73 -28.54
N GLU A 67 18.87 -9.72 -27.67
CA GLU A 67 19.25 -9.91 -26.26
C GLU A 67 18.18 -10.66 -25.43
N PHE A 68 16.93 -10.67 -25.89
CA PHE A 68 15.82 -11.37 -25.25
C PHE A 68 15.31 -12.58 -26.06
N GLU A 69 16.07 -13.02 -27.07
CA GLU A 69 15.83 -14.25 -27.86
C GLU A 69 14.48 -14.29 -28.63
N TYR A 70 13.94 -13.11 -29.00
CA TYR A 70 12.71 -13.01 -29.78
C TYR A 70 12.98 -13.17 -31.29
N PRO A 71 12.04 -13.78 -32.05
CA PRO A 71 12.15 -13.90 -33.49
C PRO A 71 11.86 -12.56 -34.21
N VAL A 72 12.45 -12.40 -35.41
CA VAL A 72 12.56 -11.11 -36.11
C VAL A 72 11.21 -10.55 -36.60
N ASP A 73 10.18 -11.38 -36.72
CA ASP A 73 8.79 -10.95 -36.97
C ASP A 73 8.24 -10.00 -35.88
N ARG A 74 8.85 -10.01 -34.69
CA ARG A 74 8.47 -9.14 -33.55
C ARG A 74 9.23 -7.83 -33.48
N LEU A 75 10.07 -7.52 -34.47
CA LEU A 75 10.75 -6.22 -34.55
C LEU A 75 9.79 -5.01 -34.53
N PRO A 76 8.59 -5.02 -35.16
CA PRO A 76 7.65 -3.89 -35.09
C PRO A 76 7.13 -3.60 -33.69
N GLU A 77 6.82 -4.65 -32.90
CA GLU A 77 6.46 -4.53 -31.48
C GLU A 77 7.62 -3.95 -30.65
N PHE A 78 8.86 -4.40 -30.90
CA PHE A 78 10.04 -3.89 -30.20
C PHE A 78 10.36 -2.43 -30.57
N ASP A 79 10.28 -2.04 -31.85
CA ASP A 79 10.45 -0.64 -32.28
C ASP A 79 9.42 0.26 -31.59
N ARG A 80 8.14 -0.14 -31.60
CA ARG A 80 7.07 0.61 -30.94
C ARG A 80 7.30 0.74 -29.43
N LEU A 81 7.85 -0.29 -28.76
CA LEU A 81 8.23 -0.23 -27.35
C LEU A 81 9.42 0.71 -27.06
N VAL A 82 10.43 0.77 -27.94
CA VAL A 82 11.55 1.72 -27.82
C VAL A 82 11.06 3.15 -28.10
N ARG A 83 10.32 3.34 -29.20
CA ARG A 83 9.74 4.61 -29.66
C ARG A 83 8.88 5.29 -28.61
N CYS A 84 7.98 4.55 -27.95
CA CYS A 84 7.18 5.09 -26.85
C CYS A 84 8.04 5.50 -25.64
N ALA A 85 9.09 4.74 -25.31
CA ALA A 85 10.00 5.08 -24.20
C ALA A 85 10.87 6.31 -24.51
N VAL A 86 11.39 6.44 -25.74
CA VAL A 86 12.10 7.64 -26.21
C VAL A 86 11.20 8.89 -26.12
N GLN A 87 9.95 8.77 -26.55
CA GLN A 87 8.95 9.85 -26.45
C GLN A 87 8.61 10.23 -25.00
N SER A 88 8.63 9.28 -24.05
CA SER A 88 8.48 9.56 -22.62
C SER A 88 9.72 10.27 -22.05
N ALA A 89 10.91 9.68 -22.21
CA ALA A 89 12.17 10.20 -21.70
C ALA A 89 12.44 11.64 -22.19
N ARG A 90 12.13 11.95 -23.46
CA ARG A 90 12.22 13.31 -24.00
C ARG A 90 11.18 14.27 -23.43
N ARG A 91 9.93 13.83 -23.21
CA ARG A 91 8.90 14.67 -22.53
C ARG A 91 9.35 15.04 -21.12
N ASN A 92 9.89 14.07 -20.38
CA ASN A 92 10.40 14.28 -19.02
C ASN A 92 11.62 15.22 -19.02
N ARG A 93 12.65 14.98 -19.85
CA ARG A 93 13.79 15.91 -20.01
C ARG A 93 13.36 17.35 -20.39
N LYS A 94 12.31 17.53 -21.21
CA LYS A 94 11.78 18.87 -21.54
C LYS A 94 11.10 19.55 -20.34
N ARG A 95 10.31 18.81 -19.55
CA ARG A 95 9.64 19.30 -18.34
C ARG A 95 10.64 19.74 -17.27
N SER A 96 11.64 18.89 -16.96
CA SER A 96 12.69 19.19 -15.97
C SER A 96 13.52 20.43 -16.32
N LYS A 97 13.68 20.74 -17.62
CA LYS A 97 14.36 21.98 -18.04
C LYS A 97 13.48 23.22 -17.86
N LYS A 98 12.19 23.20 -18.24
CA LYS A 98 11.31 24.37 -18.05
C LYS A 98 11.16 24.74 -16.55
N ALA A 99 10.99 23.73 -15.69
CA ALA A 99 10.85 23.92 -14.24
C ALA A 99 12.09 24.57 -13.55
N ARG A 100 13.24 24.65 -14.23
CA ARG A 100 14.41 25.40 -13.76
C ARG A 100 14.41 26.86 -14.22
N THR A 101 13.83 27.19 -15.38
CA THR A 101 13.82 28.55 -15.92
C THR A 101 12.82 29.45 -15.19
N ASP A 102 11.60 28.95 -14.94
CA ASP A 102 10.57 29.73 -14.23
C ASP A 102 11.00 30.13 -12.80
N ARG A 103 11.89 29.35 -12.16
CA ARG A 103 12.43 29.63 -10.81
C ARG A 103 13.45 30.79 -10.75
N PHE A 104 14.04 31.20 -11.87
CA PHE A 104 15.01 32.30 -11.90
C PHE A 104 14.38 33.68 -12.16
N VAL A 105 13.14 33.72 -12.65
CA VAL A 105 12.43 34.99 -12.96
C VAL A 105 11.79 35.61 -11.70
N HIS A 106 11.66 34.85 -10.61
CA HIS A 106 10.85 35.24 -9.44
C HIS A 106 11.67 35.61 -8.19
N LEU A 107 12.99 35.89 -8.32
CA LEU A 107 13.90 36.06 -7.18
C LEU A 107 14.69 37.40 -7.15
N GLU A 108 14.11 38.49 -7.67
CA GLU A 108 14.60 39.86 -7.43
C GLU A 108 13.49 40.79 -6.91
N THR A 109 13.79 41.51 -5.84
CA THR A 109 12.96 42.49 -5.10
C THR A 109 13.87 43.30 -4.15
N PRO A 110 13.45 44.47 -3.59
CA PRO A 110 12.48 45.48 -4.07
C PRO A 110 13.05 46.93 -3.98
N GLU A 111 12.21 47.95 -4.25
CA GLU A 111 12.32 49.35 -3.73
C GLU A 111 13.52 50.24 -4.19
N VAL A 112 13.53 51.58 -4.16
CA VAL A 112 12.54 52.68 -3.91
C VAL A 112 12.85 53.85 -4.89
N THR A 113 11.87 54.68 -5.28
CA THR A 113 11.85 56.19 -5.29
C THR A 113 10.84 56.76 -6.30
N ALA A 114 10.46 58.03 -6.12
CA ALA A 114 9.38 58.70 -6.87
C ALA A 114 9.82 60.03 -7.51
N SER A 115 9.14 60.44 -8.59
CA SER A 115 8.95 61.85 -8.97
C SER A 115 7.75 62.01 -9.92
N SER A 116 7.32 63.26 -10.16
CA SER A 116 6.03 63.63 -10.77
C SER A 116 6.13 64.17 -12.20
N ALA A 117 5.10 63.89 -13.01
CA ALA A 117 4.57 64.71 -14.13
C ALA A 117 3.20 64.11 -14.52
N GLU A 118 2.07 64.78 -14.28
CA GLU A 118 1.45 65.83 -15.12
C GLU A 118 0.89 65.36 -16.48
N THR A 119 -0.45 65.19 -16.49
CA THR A 119 -1.39 65.85 -17.42
C THR A 119 -1.18 65.76 -18.93
N THR A 120 -2.01 64.94 -19.59
CA THR A 120 -3.04 65.45 -20.54
C THR A 120 -4.08 64.37 -20.86
N ALA A 121 -5.19 64.76 -21.47
CA ALA A 121 -6.30 63.90 -21.88
C ALA A 121 -6.59 64.08 -23.39
N ASP A 122 -7.71 63.52 -23.85
CA ASP A 122 -8.28 63.65 -25.22
C ASP A 122 -7.61 62.77 -26.31
N SER A 123 -8.28 62.29 -27.37
CA SER A 123 -9.63 61.72 -27.55
C SER A 123 -9.73 61.11 -28.97
N GLY A 124 -10.65 60.16 -29.17
CA GLY A 124 -11.01 59.62 -30.49
C GLY A 124 -10.03 58.61 -31.12
N THR A 125 -10.43 57.79 -32.11
CA THR A 125 -11.79 57.59 -32.66
C THR A 125 -11.92 56.17 -33.25
N ASP A 126 -13.13 55.62 -33.28
CA ASP A 126 -13.51 54.39 -33.97
C ASP A 126 -13.17 54.38 -35.48
N THR A 127 -12.76 53.23 -36.04
CA THR A 127 -13.31 52.71 -37.32
C THR A 127 -12.96 51.24 -37.67
N ARG A 128 -13.87 50.32 -37.34
CA ARG A 128 -14.63 49.50 -38.31
C ARG A 128 -13.90 48.70 -39.44
N VAL A 129 -13.54 47.44 -39.13
CA VAL A 129 -13.98 46.17 -39.78
C VAL A 129 -14.74 46.31 -41.14
N PRO A 130 -14.39 45.61 -42.26
CA PRO A 130 -14.33 44.13 -42.33
C PRO A 130 -13.32 43.45 -43.29
N SER A 131 -13.20 42.12 -43.16
CA SER A 131 -12.62 41.20 -44.16
C SER A 131 -13.62 40.80 -45.27
N PRO A 132 -13.15 40.18 -46.36
CA PRO A 132 -13.91 39.15 -47.07
C PRO A 132 -13.15 37.81 -47.17
N ALA A 133 -13.87 36.71 -47.35
CA ALA A 133 -13.33 35.34 -47.49
C ALA A 133 -13.85 34.64 -48.75
N LYS A 134 -13.11 33.63 -49.26
CA LYS A 134 -13.49 32.51 -50.18
C LYS A 134 -12.20 31.86 -50.77
N THR A 135 -12.10 30.60 -51.22
CA THR A 135 -12.86 29.34 -50.99
C THR A 135 -12.19 28.18 -51.79
N THR A 136 -11.90 27.01 -51.16
CA THR A 136 -11.72 25.62 -51.71
C THR A 136 -10.86 25.36 -52.98
N ALA A 137 -10.16 24.23 -53.21
CA ALA A 137 -9.87 22.95 -52.52
C ALA A 137 -8.78 22.20 -53.37
N PRO A 138 -8.68 20.85 -53.42
CA PRO A 138 -8.30 19.89 -52.37
C PRO A 138 -7.02 19.08 -52.71
N THR A 139 -6.22 18.64 -51.72
CA THR A 139 -5.22 17.56 -51.91
C THR A 139 -4.89 16.84 -50.59
N ALA A 140 -4.86 15.50 -50.64
CA ALA A 140 -4.26 14.53 -49.71
C ALA A 140 -4.68 14.48 -48.22
N GLU A 141 -5.16 13.30 -47.84
CA GLU A 141 -5.34 12.77 -46.48
C GLU A 141 -4.10 12.93 -45.57
N PRO A 142 -4.29 13.31 -44.30
CA PRO A 142 -3.41 12.95 -43.20
C PRO A 142 -4.11 12.05 -42.17
N ASP A 143 -3.45 10.95 -41.76
CA ASP A 143 -3.94 10.03 -40.71
C ASP A 143 -4.40 10.76 -39.42
N GLU A 144 -5.65 10.55 -39.00
CA GLU A 144 -6.14 10.97 -37.67
C GLU A 144 -5.58 10.04 -36.58
N PHE A 145 -4.29 10.18 -36.28
CA PHE A 145 -3.64 9.44 -35.20
C PHE A 145 -4.03 10.03 -33.82
N VAL A 146 -5.18 9.62 -33.30
CA VAL A 146 -5.75 10.08 -32.03
C VAL A 146 -4.76 9.90 -30.87
N ASP A 147 -4.36 11.01 -30.24
CA ASP A 147 -3.46 11.02 -29.10
C ASP A 147 -4.11 10.37 -27.87
N PHE A 148 -3.50 9.28 -27.40
CA PHE A 148 -3.86 8.62 -26.15
C PHE A 148 -2.68 8.69 -25.18
N GLY A 149 -2.75 9.67 -24.28
CA GLY A 149 -1.87 9.76 -23.12
C GLY A 149 -1.96 8.51 -22.23
N THR A 150 -0.82 7.91 -21.90
CA THR A 150 -0.74 6.67 -21.11
C THR A 150 0.23 6.71 -19.94
N GLU A 151 0.82 7.87 -19.63
CA GLU A 151 1.68 8.05 -18.44
C GLU A 151 1.22 9.25 -17.60
N ASP A 152 1.02 10.45 -18.19
CA ASP A 152 0.34 11.57 -17.50
C ASP A 152 -0.98 11.11 -16.89
N THR A 153 -1.88 10.59 -17.74
CA THR A 153 -3.20 10.09 -17.31
C THR A 153 -3.11 8.97 -16.27
N ARG A 154 -1.99 8.25 -16.15
CA ARG A 154 -1.85 7.21 -15.12
C ARG A 154 -1.36 7.76 -13.80
N ALA A 155 -0.39 8.67 -13.82
CA ALA A 155 0.05 9.40 -12.63
C ALA A 155 -1.08 10.27 -12.08
N ASP A 156 -1.76 11.01 -12.96
CA ASP A 156 -2.93 11.84 -12.70
C ASP A 156 -4.12 11.01 -12.17
N ILE A 157 -4.38 9.81 -12.71
CA ILE A 157 -5.37 8.89 -12.12
C ILE A 157 -4.96 8.44 -10.71
N THR A 158 -3.69 8.12 -10.44
CA THR A 158 -3.25 7.72 -9.09
C THR A 158 -3.24 8.87 -8.09
N GLU A 159 -2.86 10.08 -8.52
CA GLU A 159 -2.88 11.30 -7.72
C GLU A 159 -4.33 11.71 -7.44
N THR A 160 -5.21 11.69 -8.46
CA THR A 160 -6.65 11.92 -8.33
C THR A 160 -7.33 10.86 -7.45
N ALA A 161 -7.00 9.57 -7.58
CA ALA A 161 -7.55 8.53 -6.71
C ALA A 161 -7.15 8.75 -5.24
N SER A 162 -5.88 9.08 -4.98
CA SER A 162 -5.42 9.47 -3.64
C SER A 162 -6.14 10.73 -3.13
N ARG A 163 -6.34 11.75 -3.97
CA ARG A 163 -7.10 12.97 -3.59
C ARG A 163 -8.57 12.72 -3.33
N LEU A 164 -9.22 11.82 -4.07
CA LEU A 164 -10.59 11.39 -3.83
C LEU A 164 -10.71 10.61 -2.52
N ALA A 165 -9.77 9.70 -2.24
CA ALA A 165 -9.69 8.99 -0.96
C ALA A 165 -9.45 9.94 0.23
N ILE A 166 -8.55 10.92 0.10
CA ILE A 166 -8.37 11.99 1.11
C ILE A 166 -9.67 12.79 1.28
N SER A 167 -10.34 13.19 0.19
CA SER A 167 -11.59 13.94 0.24
C SER A 167 -12.68 13.18 0.98
N SER A 168 -12.82 11.87 0.72
CA SER A 168 -13.75 10.98 1.41
C SER A 168 -13.43 10.86 2.92
N LEU A 169 -12.14 10.79 3.28
CA LEU A 169 -11.67 10.76 4.68
C LEU A 169 -11.83 12.10 5.42
N ILE A 170 -11.72 13.24 4.73
CA ILE A 170 -11.73 14.59 5.34
C ILE A 170 -13.12 15.23 5.37
N THR A 171 -14.02 14.86 4.45
CA THR A 171 -15.36 15.44 4.38
C THR A 171 -16.16 15.20 5.67
N PRO A 172 -16.82 16.22 6.24
CA PRO A 172 -17.71 16.02 7.39
C PRO A 172 -18.94 15.23 6.96
N VAL A 173 -19.05 13.99 7.43
CA VAL A 173 -20.23 13.14 7.23
C VAL A 173 -21.43 13.79 7.93
N LEU A 174 -22.34 14.36 7.15
CA LEU A 174 -23.67 14.72 7.64
C LEU A 174 -24.38 13.44 8.06
N SER A 175 -24.74 13.34 9.34
CA SER A 175 -25.27 12.12 9.95
C SER A 175 -26.70 11.81 9.48
N MET A 176 -26.83 11.21 8.30
CA MET A 176 -28.02 10.44 7.97
C MET A 176 -28.03 9.11 8.73
N VAL A 177 -29.23 8.61 9.01
CA VAL A 177 -29.52 7.49 9.90
C VAL A 177 -28.74 6.23 9.50
N ARG A 178 -28.09 5.58 10.48
CA ARG A 178 -27.48 4.26 10.33
C ARG A 178 -28.49 3.25 9.76
N THR A 179 -28.13 2.61 8.66
CA THR A 179 -28.71 1.32 8.23
C THR A 179 -27.60 0.27 8.25
N ASN A 180 -27.94 -0.95 8.65
CA ASN A 180 -26.93 -1.91 9.11
C ASN A 180 -26.10 -2.50 7.95
N SER A 181 -24.78 -2.31 8.01
CA SER A 181 -23.80 -2.92 7.10
C SER A 181 -22.56 -3.45 7.84
N ASP A 182 -22.74 -3.91 9.08
CA ASP A 182 -21.71 -4.55 9.94
C ASP A 182 -21.28 -5.96 9.44
N HIS A 183 -20.81 -6.05 8.20
CA HIS A 183 -20.33 -7.27 7.56
C HIS A 183 -18.97 -7.09 6.87
N PHE A 184 -17.93 -6.82 7.67
CA PHE A 184 -16.56 -7.22 7.30
C PHE A 184 -15.63 -7.50 8.49
N LEU A 185 -15.90 -6.98 9.70
CA LEU A 185 -15.12 -7.23 10.93
C LEU A 185 -16.00 -7.71 12.09
N SER A 186 -16.75 -8.79 11.88
CA SER A 186 -17.66 -9.39 12.86
C SER A 186 -17.57 -10.93 12.87
N ASN A 187 -16.51 -11.46 13.48
CA ASN A 187 -16.47 -12.86 13.93
C ASN A 187 -15.91 -12.95 15.35
N ILE A 188 -16.54 -13.77 16.19
CA ILE A 188 -16.59 -13.52 17.64
C ILE A 188 -15.60 -14.39 18.42
N THR A 189 -14.64 -13.74 19.09
CA THR A 189 -14.29 -14.04 20.48
C THR A 189 -13.79 -12.76 21.16
N SER A 190 -14.49 -12.32 22.21
CA SER A 190 -14.21 -11.10 22.98
C SER A 190 -12.87 -11.20 23.74
N PRO A 191 -12.20 -10.06 24.05
CA PRO A 191 -12.73 -9.09 25.02
C PRO A 191 -13.32 -7.82 24.38
N SER A 192 -14.54 -7.45 24.78
CA SER A 192 -15.29 -6.28 24.28
C SER A 192 -14.53 -4.96 24.41
N ASN A 193 -13.63 -4.87 25.39
CA ASN A 193 -12.82 -3.69 25.66
C ASN A 193 -11.75 -3.39 24.59
N THR A 194 -11.24 -4.37 23.83
CA THR A 194 -10.20 -4.09 22.81
C THR A 194 -10.80 -3.43 21.57
N SER A 195 -11.84 -4.02 20.98
CA SER A 195 -12.59 -3.41 19.86
C SER A 195 -13.11 -2.01 20.21
N THR A 196 -13.59 -1.81 21.45
CA THR A 196 -14.07 -0.50 21.93
C THR A 196 -12.93 0.53 22.11
N ARG A 197 -11.68 0.10 22.31
CA ARG A 197 -10.52 1.01 22.34
C ARG A 197 -9.97 1.27 20.94
N GLU A 198 -9.85 0.24 20.11
CA GLU A 198 -9.40 0.32 18.71
C GLU A 198 -10.29 1.28 17.91
N THR A 199 -11.62 1.12 17.99
CA THR A 199 -12.60 2.04 17.36
C THR A 199 -12.50 3.48 17.87
N LYS A 200 -12.28 3.70 19.18
CA LYS A 200 -12.06 5.05 19.75
C LYS A 200 -10.74 5.67 19.25
N ALA A 201 -9.67 4.88 19.13
CA ALA A 201 -8.39 5.34 18.62
C ALA A 201 -8.46 5.68 17.11
N LEU A 202 -9.11 4.82 16.32
CA LEU A 202 -9.42 5.07 14.91
C LEU A 202 -10.26 6.34 14.74
N ALA A 203 -11.34 6.52 15.51
CA ALA A 203 -12.17 7.72 15.47
C ALA A 203 -11.39 9.00 15.85
N LYS A 204 -10.50 8.93 16.85
CA LYS A 204 -9.59 10.05 17.20
C LYS A 204 -8.64 10.37 16.05
N LEU A 205 -8.08 9.36 15.37
CA LEU A 205 -7.17 9.55 14.24
C LEU A 205 -7.90 10.11 13.00
N GLN A 206 -9.09 9.61 12.69
CA GLN A 206 -9.97 10.14 11.64
C GLN A 206 -10.36 11.60 11.93
N SER A 207 -10.59 11.96 13.20
CA SER A 207 -10.82 13.36 13.63
C SER A 207 -9.59 14.24 13.40
N CYS A 208 -8.38 13.71 13.54
CA CYS A 208 -7.15 14.43 13.17
C CYS A 208 -7.10 14.68 11.66
N PHE A 209 -7.37 13.66 10.84
CA PHE A 209 -7.39 13.78 9.37
C PHE A 209 -8.38 14.87 8.93
N LYS A 210 -9.64 14.80 9.43
CA LYS A 210 -10.72 15.76 9.16
C LYS A 210 -10.43 17.20 9.61
N ARG A 211 -9.52 17.41 10.56
CA ARG A 211 -9.16 18.73 11.12
C ARG A 211 -7.81 19.27 10.62
N SER A 212 -7.02 18.47 9.92
CA SER A 212 -5.67 18.85 9.48
C SER A 212 -5.73 19.74 8.23
N LYS A 213 -5.20 20.96 8.36
CA LYS A 213 -5.00 21.89 7.25
C LYS A 213 -4.00 21.34 6.25
N THR A 214 -2.94 20.66 6.72
CA THR A 214 -1.96 20.02 5.84
C THR A 214 -2.59 18.87 5.06
N CYS A 215 -3.40 18.00 5.69
CA CYS A 215 -4.09 16.93 4.97
C CYS A 215 -5.13 17.47 3.98
N PHE A 216 -5.84 18.58 4.30
CA PHE A 216 -6.71 19.25 3.34
C PHE A 216 -5.92 19.86 2.15
N GLN A 217 -4.71 20.37 2.36
CA GLN A 217 -3.89 20.89 1.27
C GLN A 217 -3.47 19.81 0.27
N LEU A 218 -3.34 18.54 0.69
CA LEU A 218 -3.06 17.40 -0.20
C LEU A 218 -4.18 17.15 -1.23
N THR A 219 -5.40 17.70 -1.06
CA THR A 219 -6.48 17.62 -2.07
C THR A 219 -6.46 18.76 -3.09
N THR A 220 -5.67 19.82 -2.87
CA THR A 220 -5.88 21.12 -3.54
C THR A 220 -4.64 21.71 -4.25
N THR A 221 -3.42 21.25 -3.98
CA THR A 221 -2.20 21.82 -4.58
C THR A 221 -1.37 20.79 -5.35
N SER A 222 -1.16 20.97 -6.66
CA SER A 222 -0.39 20.03 -7.49
C SER A 222 1.13 20.22 -7.50
N ASP A 223 1.67 21.22 -6.79
CA ASP A 223 3.13 21.48 -6.68
C ASP A 223 3.79 20.53 -5.65
N GLU A 224 3.41 19.26 -5.69
CA GLU A 224 3.26 18.46 -4.48
C GLU A 224 4.36 17.44 -4.23
N ALA A 225 5.10 16.99 -5.26
CA ALA A 225 6.07 15.89 -5.14
C ALA A 225 7.00 16.04 -3.93
N THR A 226 7.88 17.05 -3.92
CA THR A 226 8.86 17.27 -2.83
C THR A 226 8.21 17.46 -1.46
N ARG A 227 6.98 17.99 -1.39
CA ARG A 227 6.26 18.24 -0.13
C ARG A 227 5.57 16.97 0.39
N GLY A 228 4.98 16.20 -0.53
CA GLY A 228 4.43 14.87 -0.27
C GLY A 228 5.51 13.90 0.17
N ASP A 229 6.68 13.91 -0.48
CA ASP A 229 7.84 13.10 -0.10
C ASP A 229 8.29 13.40 1.33
N VAL A 230 8.39 14.68 1.72
CA VAL A 230 8.76 15.07 3.09
C VAL A 230 7.70 14.64 4.12
N LEU A 231 6.41 14.78 3.81
CA LEU A 231 5.33 14.33 4.69
C LEU A 231 5.26 12.79 4.79
N GLU A 232 5.55 12.07 3.70
CA GLU A 232 5.64 10.61 3.69
C GLU A 232 6.79 10.12 4.55
N ASN A 233 8.00 10.68 4.37
CA ASN A 233 9.17 10.31 5.16
C ASN A 233 8.98 10.63 6.64
N LEU A 234 8.35 11.78 6.97
CA LEU A 234 7.96 12.14 8.33
C LEU A 234 6.98 11.12 8.93
N GLY A 235 5.90 10.80 8.22
CA GLY A 235 4.89 9.85 8.68
C GLY A 235 5.41 8.42 8.80
N ASN A 236 6.22 7.97 7.85
CA ASN A 236 6.89 6.66 7.88
C ASN A 236 7.83 6.52 9.09
N SER A 237 8.62 7.57 9.37
CA SER A 237 9.49 7.63 10.55
C SER A 237 8.67 7.61 11.85
N ALA A 238 7.56 8.36 11.89
CA ALA A 238 6.67 8.39 13.03
C ALA A 238 5.91 7.08 13.28
N ILE A 239 5.48 6.40 12.22
CA ILE A 239 4.88 5.05 12.26
C ILE A 239 5.89 4.06 12.85
N ALA A 240 7.12 4.01 12.31
CA ALA A 240 8.17 3.12 12.81
C ALA A 240 8.47 3.37 14.31
N SER A 241 8.60 4.64 14.71
CA SER A 241 8.78 5.04 16.11
C SER A 241 7.59 4.66 16.99
N SER A 242 6.35 4.84 16.51
CA SER A 242 5.13 4.47 17.24
C SER A 242 5.03 2.95 17.45
N VAL A 243 5.37 2.15 16.43
CA VAL A 243 5.42 0.69 16.55
C VAL A 243 6.49 0.25 17.57
N ILE A 244 7.69 0.83 17.52
CA ILE A 244 8.77 0.54 18.48
C ILE A 244 8.31 0.89 19.91
N LEU A 245 7.86 2.13 20.15
CA LEU A 245 7.37 2.58 21.46
C LEU A 245 6.22 1.69 21.97
N THR A 246 5.30 1.28 21.10
CA THR A 246 4.19 0.39 21.48
C THR A 246 4.69 -0.95 21.99
N ILE A 247 5.74 -1.52 21.37
CA ILE A 247 6.37 -2.78 21.80
C ILE A 247 7.10 -2.59 23.14
N GLU A 248 7.98 -1.60 23.23
CA GLU A 248 8.82 -1.36 24.42
C GLU A 248 8.00 -0.89 25.66
N GLN A 249 6.79 -0.33 25.49
CA GLN A 249 5.95 0.17 26.59
C GLN A 249 4.90 -0.82 27.11
N HIS A 250 4.58 -1.89 26.37
CA HIS A 250 3.44 -2.77 26.68
C HIS A 250 3.77 -4.27 26.62
N PHE A 251 4.95 -4.66 26.14
CA PHE A 251 5.25 -6.04 25.75
C PHE A 251 6.68 -6.49 26.13
N ASP A 252 7.10 -6.19 27.36
CA ASP A 252 8.44 -6.39 27.96
C ASP A 252 9.08 -7.78 27.77
N ASN A 253 8.28 -8.80 27.44
CA ASN A 253 8.69 -10.21 27.36
C ASN A 253 8.84 -10.74 25.93
N VAL A 254 8.67 -9.88 24.91
CA VAL A 254 8.80 -10.27 23.49
C VAL A 254 10.27 -10.49 23.13
N SER A 255 10.59 -11.62 22.50
CA SER A 255 11.99 -11.90 22.10
C SER A 255 12.48 -10.90 21.05
N PRO A 256 13.78 -10.56 20.98
CA PRO A 256 14.30 -9.61 19.98
C PRO A 256 13.99 -9.99 18.52
N SER A 257 13.94 -11.29 18.22
CA SER A 257 13.52 -11.82 16.91
C SER A 257 12.02 -11.57 16.67
N SER A 258 11.17 -11.91 17.65
CA SER A 258 9.72 -11.69 17.61
C SER A 258 9.38 -10.20 17.49
N ALA A 259 10.05 -9.33 18.24
CA ALA A 259 9.89 -7.88 18.16
C ALA A 259 10.31 -7.34 16.79
N SER A 260 11.37 -7.90 16.18
CA SER A 260 11.81 -7.52 14.83
C SER A 260 10.82 -7.96 13.75
N TYR A 261 10.23 -9.16 13.88
CA TYR A 261 9.17 -9.65 13.00
C TYR A 261 7.89 -8.80 13.12
N ILE A 262 7.44 -8.52 14.35
CA ILE A 262 6.25 -7.70 14.62
C ILE A 262 6.46 -6.27 14.08
N ARG A 263 7.65 -5.67 14.27
CA ARG A 263 8.01 -4.37 13.66
C ARG A 263 7.91 -4.39 12.14
N LEU A 264 8.46 -5.43 11.49
CA LEU A 264 8.41 -5.58 10.03
C LEU A 264 6.97 -5.76 9.52
N LYS A 265 6.11 -6.48 10.25
CA LYS A 265 4.71 -6.70 9.88
C LYS A 265 3.84 -5.45 10.09
N LEU A 266 3.97 -4.76 11.23
CA LEU A 266 3.14 -3.59 11.53
C LEU A 266 3.47 -2.38 10.64
N SER A 267 4.74 -2.24 10.25
CA SER A 267 5.19 -1.25 9.26
C SER A 267 5.04 -1.70 7.80
N SER A 268 4.44 -2.86 7.53
CA SER A 268 4.25 -3.35 6.16
C SER A 268 3.09 -2.65 5.45
N ASP A 269 3.23 -2.39 4.14
CA ASP A 269 2.24 -1.62 3.38
C ASP A 269 0.82 -2.22 3.45
N SER A 270 0.68 -3.55 3.50
CA SER A 270 -0.65 -4.18 3.61
C SER A 270 -1.31 -3.92 4.97
N MET A 271 -0.54 -3.89 6.08
CA MET A 271 -1.08 -3.50 7.40
C MET A 271 -1.47 -2.01 7.44
N LEU A 272 -0.63 -1.14 6.89
CA LEU A 272 -0.93 0.30 6.82
C LEU A 272 -2.14 0.58 5.92
N ALA A 273 -2.30 -0.18 4.84
CA ALA A 273 -3.48 -0.16 3.97
C ALA A 273 -4.75 -0.66 4.69
N GLN A 274 -4.65 -1.74 5.48
CA GLN A 274 -5.77 -2.22 6.31
C GLN A 274 -6.21 -1.15 7.31
N ILE A 275 -5.27 -0.51 8.02
CA ILE A 275 -5.57 0.58 8.96
C ILE A 275 -6.24 1.77 8.25
N LEU A 276 -5.74 2.19 7.07
CA LEU A 276 -6.37 3.26 6.29
C LEU A 276 -7.79 2.88 5.84
N LYS A 277 -7.99 1.66 5.35
CA LYS A 277 -9.30 1.15 4.90
C LYS A 277 -10.29 1.06 6.07
N SER A 278 -9.84 0.69 7.26
CA SER A 278 -10.63 0.75 8.50
C SER A 278 -10.98 2.18 8.96
N LEU A 279 -10.21 3.20 8.58
CA LEU A 279 -10.54 4.61 8.82
C LEU A 279 -11.53 5.19 7.80
N GLY A 280 -11.77 4.49 6.69
CA GLY A 280 -12.60 4.94 5.57
C GLY A 280 -14.10 4.84 5.78
N ASP A 281 -14.59 4.20 6.85
CA ASP A 281 -16.03 4.01 7.15
C ASP A 281 -16.84 3.44 5.96
N GLY A 282 -16.22 2.50 5.22
CA GLY A 282 -16.80 1.91 4.01
C GLY A 282 -16.64 2.72 2.73
N SER A 283 -15.92 3.86 2.73
CA SER A 283 -15.58 4.64 1.53
C SER A 283 -15.07 3.74 0.40
N PHE A 284 -15.75 3.83 -0.75
CA PHE A 284 -15.38 3.12 -1.96
C PHE A 284 -14.02 3.60 -2.48
N GLU A 285 -13.76 4.92 -2.40
CA GLU A 285 -12.51 5.56 -2.85
C GLU A 285 -11.30 5.02 -2.08
N VAL A 286 -11.40 4.93 -0.75
CA VAL A 286 -10.33 4.38 0.10
C VAL A 286 -10.19 2.87 -0.09
N THR A 287 -11.31 2.16 -0.21
CA THR A 287 -11.33 0.69 -0.34
C THR A 287 -10.73 0.20 -1.66
N GLN A 288 -10.93 0.95 -2.76
CA GLN A 288 -10.35 0.62 -4.08
C GLN A 288 -8.85 0.91 -4.22
N LEU A 289 -8.21 1.63 -3.28
CA LEU A 289 -6.77 1.83 -3.32
C LEU A 289 -6.02 0.50 -3.21
N ASN A 290 -5.02 0.29 -4.07
CA ASN A 290 -4.06 -0.80 -3.87
C ASN A 290 -3.23 -0.53 -2.61
N ASP A 291 -2.75 -1.60 -1.97
CA ASP A 291 -2.13 -1.49 -0.63
C ASP A 291 -0.89 -0.60 -0.59
N TYR A 292 -0.12 -0.52 -1.68
CA TYR A 292 1.03 0.39 -1.78
C TYR A 292 0.58 1.86 -1.72
N LEU A 293 -0.37 2.29 -2.58
CA LEU A 293 -0.89 3.66 -2.56
C LEU A 293 -1.64 3.97 -1.26
N ALA A 294 -2.34 3.00 -0.67
CA ALA A 294 -3.00 3.17 0.62
C ALA A 294 -1.97 3.37 1.76
N ALA A 295 -0.86 2.64 1.77
CA ALA A 295 0.22 2.83 2.73
C ALA A 295 0.96 4.16 2.54
N GLU A 296 1.27 4.51 1.28
CA GLU A 296 1.85 5.80 0.89
C GLU A 296 0.98 6.97 1.36
N LEU A 297 -0.33 6.89 1.11
CA LEU A 297 -1.30 7.86 1.56
C LEU A 297 -1.41 7.92 3.09
N PHE A 298 -1.44 6.78 3.77
CA PHE A 298 -1.46 6.74 5.24
C PHE A 298 -0.23 7.42 5.85
N LYS A 299 0.97 7.16 5.31
CA LYS A 299 2.21 7.86 5.71
C LYS A 299 2.07 9.37 5.51
N LYS A 300 1.59 9.84 4.34
CA LYS A 300 1.38 11.27 4.05
C LYS A 300 0.36 11.94 4.99
N LEU A 301 -0.73 11.25 5.34
CA LEU A 301 -1.73 11.73 6.29
C LEU A 301 -1.19 11.81 7.73
N ILE A 302 -0.44 10.81 8.20
CA ILE A 302 0.21 10.84 9.51
C ILE A 302 1.22 12.00 9.60
N GLY A 303 2.05 12.19 8.57
CA GLY A 303 2.97 13.33 8.50
C GLY A 303 2.25 14.68 8.49
N GLY A 304 1.13 14.79 7.77
CA GLY A 304 0.29 15.99 7.75
C GLY A 304 -0.31 16.33 9.12
N CYS A 305 -0.81 15.33 9.85
CA CYS A 305 -1.32 15.52 11.21
C CYS A 305 -0.22 15.83 12.23
N ILE A 306 0.97 15.23 12.13
CA ILE A 306 2.09 15.53 13.04
C ILE A 306 2.56 16.98 12.84
N LYS A 307 2.59 17.47 11.59
CA LYS A 307 2.89 18.88 11.29
C LYS A 307 1.86 19.86 11.87
N ASP A 308 0.59 19.48 11.96
CA ASP A 308 -0.49 20.36 12.43
C ASP A 308 -0.80 20.25 13.94
N PHE A 309 -0.53 19.10 14.58
CA PHE A 309 -0.92 18.80 15.96
C PHE A 309 0.23 18.33 16.87
N GLY A 310 1.45 18.16 16.33
CA GLY A 310 2.59 17.60 17.05
C GLY A 310 2.59 16.06 17.10
N TYR A 311 3.71 15.50 17.54
CA TYR A 311 3.91 14.05 17.61
C TYR A 311 2.94 13.37 18.60
N ASP A 312 2.99 13.74 19.88
CA ASP A 312 2.33 12.98 20.96
C ASP A 312 0.81 12.84 20.77
N TYR A 313 0.17 13.87 20.21
CA TYR A 313 -1.27 13.87 19.95
C TYR A 313 -1.70 12.82 18.92
N VAL A 314 -0.83 12.55 17.92
CA VAL A 314 -1.05 11.61 16.81
C VAL A 314 -0.49 10.22 17.13
N LEU A 315 0.68 10.13 17.77
CA LEU A 315 1.30 8.85 18.14
C LEU A 315 0.51 8.13 19.24
N THR A 316 -0.20 8.84 20.12
CA THR A 316 -1.05 8.22 21.15
C THR A 316 -2.14 7.30 20.57
N PRO A 317 -3.07 7.77 19.70
CA PRO A 317 -4.06 6.89 19.07
C PRO A 317 -3.43 5.87 18.11
N LEU A 318 -2.34 6.23 17.41
CA LEU A 318 -1.65 5.32 16.49
C LEU A 318 -1.05 4.11 17.24
N GLY A 319 -0.41 4.35 18.39
CA GLY A 319 0.13 3.31 19.25
C GLY A 319 -0.95 2.42 19.85
N GLU A 320 -2.12 2.97 20.22
CA GLU A 320 -3.25 2.18 20.70
C GLU A 320 -3.83 1.24 19.61
N ILE A 321 -3.86 1.68 18.35
CA ILE A 321 -4.24 0.82 17.20
C ILE A 321 -3.22 -0.31 17.05
N PHE A 322 -1.91 -0.02 17.07
CA PHE A 322 -0.88 -1.06 17.03
C PHE A 322 -0.94 -2.00 18.23
N ARG A 323 -1.22 -1.50 19.45
CA ARG A 323 -1.35 -2.32 20.67
C ARG A 323 -2.51 -3.31 20.57
N CYS A 324 -3.66 -2.86 20.06
CA CYS A 324 -4.81 -3.73 19.79
C CYS A 324 -4.50 -4.76 18.69
N THR A 325 -3.81 -4.34 17.62
CA THR A 325 -3.35 -5.22 16.52
C THR A 325 -2.39 -6.30 17.04
N ILE A 326 -1.42 -5.96 17.89
CA ILE A 326 -0.48 -6.92 18.51
C ILE A 326 -1.22 -7.96 19.35
N ILE A 327 -2.20 -7.53 20.16
CA ILE A 327 -3.02 -8.42 21.01
C ILE A 327 -3.91 -9.36 20.21
N ARG A 328 -4.49 -8.87 19.10
CA ARG A 328 -5.38 -9.65 18.23
C ARG A 328 -4.61 -10.64 17.37
N ASP A 329 -3.54 -10.19 16.73
CA ASP A 329 -2.91 -10.90 15.61
C ASP A 329 -1.61 -11.63 16.02
N TYR A 330 -1.01 -11.30 17.17
CA TYR A 330 0.25 -11.88 17.67
C TYR A 330 0.18 -12.40 19.14
N PRO A 331 -0.93 -13.02 19.61
CA PRO A 331 -1.10 -13.38 21.02
C PRO A 331 -0.03 -14.33 21.56
N LEU A 332 0.58 -15.18 20.73
CA LEU A 332 1.64 -16.11 21.14
C LEU A 332 3.00 -15.43 21.40
N ALA A 333 3.25 -14.24 20.85
CA ALA A 333 4.43 -13.45 21.18
C ALA A 333 4.30 -12.75 22.54
N ILE A 334 3.07 -12.51 22.97
CA ILE A 334 2.73 -11.88 24.25
C ILE A 334 2.68 -12.97 25.32
N ARG A 335 3.76 -13.15 26.07
CA ARG A 335 3.64 -13.88 27.34
C ARG A 335 2.74 -13.06 28.28
N PRO A 336 1.64 -13.63 28.81
CA PRO A 336 0.96 -13.01 29.93
C PRO A 336 1.84 -13.16 31.17
N ASN A 337 2.68 -12.16 31.44
CA ASN A 337 3.05 -11.89 32.83
C ASN A 337 1.75 -11.56 33.56
N ALA A 338 1.42 -12.35 34.58
CA ALA A 338 0.40 -12.00 35.55
C ALA A 338 1.09 -11.32 36.73
N PRO A 339 0.94 -10.00 36.92
CA PRO A 339 1.25 -9.36 38.19
C PRO A 339 0.08 -9.65 39.14
N SER A 340 0.38 -10.26 40.28
CA SER A 340 -0.50 -10.21 41.43
C SER A 340 -0.47 -8.80 42.06
N VAL A 341 -1.51 -8.45 42.84
CA VAL A 341 -1.62 -7.21 43.64
C VAL A 341 -1.91 -5.96 42.79
N SER A 342 -2.91 -5.11 43.06
CA SER A 342 -3.97 -5.10 44.10
C SER A 342 -5.26 -4.38 43.61
N ASP A 343 -6.31 -4.47 44.43
CA ASP A 343 -7.60 -3.79 44.35
C ASP A 343 -7.60 -2.36 43.78
N GLU A 344 -8.56 -2.09 42.89
CA GLU A 344 -9.60 -1.09 43.20
C GLU A 344 -10.98 -1.76 43.05
N LYS A 345 -11.92 -1.41 43.93
CA LYS A 345 -13.28 -1.96 43.96
C LYS A 345 -14.27 -0.89 43.50
N GLU A 346 -15.28 -1.30 42.73
CA GLU A 346 -16.61 -0.72 42.87
C GLU A 346 -17.70 -1.77 42.58
N ASN A 347 -18.89 -1.55 43.14
CA ASN A 347 -20.00 -2.53 43.23
C ASN A 347 -20.68 -2.71 41.85
N ALA A 348 -21.21 -3.88 41.44
CA ALA A 348 -22.30 -4.69 42.03
C ALA A 348 -23.62 -3.90 42.19
N THR A 349 -24.81 -4.46 41.92
CA THR A 349 -25.22 -5.85 41.60
C THR A 349 -25.58 -6.00 40.08
N ASP A 350 -26.52 -6.78 39.51
CA ASP A 350 -27.60 -7.68 39.98
C ASP A 350 -28.11 -8.63 38.85
N ALA A 351 -29.15 -9.43 39.18
CA ALA A 351 -30.12 -10.13 38.32
C ALA A 351 -29.72 -11.39 37.52
N THR A 352 -30.26 -12.53 37.97
CA THR A 352 -30.61 -13.74 37.18
C THR A 352 -31.71 -13.41 36.13
N ASP A 353 -32.02 -14.22 35.10
CA ASP A 353 -32.25 -15.67 35.09
C ASP A 353 -32.18 -16.28 33.65
N ALA A 354 -32.56 -17.54 33.48
CA ALA A 354 -32.34 -18.38 32.29
C ALA A 354 -33.30 -18.16 31.09
N VAL A 355 -32.92 -18.66 29.91
CA VAL A 355 -33.59 -19.80 29.22
C VAL A 355 -32.84 -20.23 27.94
N ALA A 356 -33.06 -21.50 27.58
CA ALA A 356 -32.36 -22.37 26.64
C ALA A 356 -32.16 -21.94 25.16
N ALA A 357 -31.20 -22.63 24.55
CA ALA A 357 -31.16 -23.12 23.16
C ALA A 357 -30.94 -22.12 22.00
N ASN A 358 -29.74 -22.20 21.42
CA ASN A 358 -29.66 -22.59 20.00
C ASN A 358 -28.40 -23.42 19.71
N GLN A 359 -28.53 -24.44 18.86
CA GLN A 359 -27.41 -25.32 18.47
C GLN A 359 -26.69 -24.75 17.24
N THR A 360 -25.83 -23.76 17.46
CA THR A 360 -24.92 -23.28 16.40
C THR A 360 -23.65 -24.13 16.39
N SER A 361 -23.19 -24.55 15.20
CA SER A 361 -22.05 -25.43 15.02
C SER A 361 -20.76 -24.86 15.65
N GLN A 362 -20.21 -25.59 16.61
CA GLN A 362 -18.97 -25.24 17.30
C GLN A 362 -17.82 -24.97 16.30
N PRO A 363 -16.96 -23.95 16.52
CA PRO A 363 -15.71 -23.85 15.82
C PRO A 363 -14.86 -25.09 16.13
N THR A 364 -14.43 -25.79 15.09
CA THR A 364 -13.64 -27.02 15.20
C THR A 364 -12.21 -26.71 15.64
N SER A 365 -12.05 -26.42 16.93
CA SER A 365 -10.75 -26.26 17.59
C SER A 365 -10.07 -27.62 17.70
N LYS A 366 -8.88 -27.73 17.11
CA LYS A 366 -8.05 -28.93 17.18
C LYS A 366 -7.10 -28.80 18.35
N THR A 367 -7.07 -29.79 19.24
CA THR A 367 -6.01 -29.86 20.26
C THR A 367 -4.70 -30.23 19.58
N VAL A 368 -3.67 -29.43 19.80
CA VAL A 368 -2.30 -29.68 19.36
C VAL A 368 -1.46 -30.04 20.59
N GLU A 369 -0.87 -31.23 20.59
CA GLU A 369 0.08 -31.69 21.58
C GLU A 369 1.50 -31.59 21.02
N LEU A 370 2.36 -30.79 21.65
CA LEU A 370 3.81 -30.80 21.47
C LEU A 370 4.45 -31.54 22.64
N ARG A 371 5.34 -32.49 22.37
CA ARG A 371 6.06 -33.25 23.40
C ARG A 371 7.57 -33.27 23.17
N PHE A 372 8.34 -33.06 24.22
CA PHE A 372 9.79 -33.19 24.24
C PHE A 372 10.25 -33.90 25.52
N ALA A 373 10.88 -35.07 25.37
CA ALA A 373 11.27 -35.94 26.48
C ALA A 373 10.10 -36.23 27.46
N ASN A 374 10.17 -35.70 28.68
CA ASN A 374 9.16 -35.82 29.74
C ASN A 374 8.24 -34.59 29.86
N LYS A 375 8.40 -33.55 29.02
CA LYS A 375 7.54 -32.36 28.98
C LYS A 375 6.52 -32.50 27.86
N THR A 376 5.27 -32.15 28.16
CA THR A 376 4.17 -32.05 27.18
C THR A 376 3.53 -30.67 27.30
N LEU A 377 3.19 -30.08 26.17
CA LEU A 377 2.42 -28.84 26.05
C LEU A 377 1.21 -29.11 25.16
N GLN A 378 0.03 -28.64 25.57
CA GLN A 378 -1.18 -28.70 24.77
C GLN A 378 -1.73 -27.29 24.54
N PHE A 379 -2.18 -27.01 23.33
CA PHE A 379 -2.83 -25.75 22.94
C PHE A 379 -3.94 -26.01 21.91
N SER A 380 -4.84 -25.05 21.73
CA SER A 380 -5.90 -25.13 20.72
C SER A 380 -5.50 -24.41 19.42
N TYR A 381 -5.78 -25.04 18.28
CA TYR A 381 -5.58 -24.49 16.95
C TYR A 381 -6.91 -24.38 16.21
N LEU A 382 -7.20 -23.19 15.67
CA LEU A 382 -8.44 -22.89 14.95
C LEU A 382 -8.20 -22.93 13.44
N ALA A 383 -8.36 -24.11 12.85
CA ALA A 383 -8.11 -24.38 11.42
C ALA A 383 -8.98 -23.59 10.42
N LYS A 384 -9.93 -22.77 10.91
CA LYS A 384 -10.81 -21.91 10.10
C LYS A 384 -10.46 -20.41 10.18
N SER A 385 -9.59 -20.00 11.10
CA SER A 385 -9.18 -18.60 11.30
C SER A 385 -7.67 -18.38 11.21
N ASN A 386 -6.88 -19.44 11.41
CA ASN A 386 -5.42 -19.37 11.47
C ASN A 386 -4.84 -20.12 10.28
N SER A 387 -3.81 -19.55 9.64
CA SER A 387 -2.93 -20.33 8.77
C SER A 387 -2.22 -21.43 9.58
N PRO A 388 -1.89 -22.58 8.97
CA PRO A 388 -1.03 -23.56 9.62
C PRO A 388 0.36 -22.95 9.88
N PRO A 389 1.00 -23.26 11.03
CA PRO A 389 2.33 -22.77 11.32
C PRO A 389 3.36 -23.43 10.39
N THR A 390 4.49 -22.75 10.16
CA THR A 390 5.64 -23.33 9.46
C THR A 390 6.39 -24.34 10.33
N LEU A 391 7.17 -25.21 9.68
CA LEU A 391 8.10 -26.12 10.33
C LEU A 391 9.12 -25.36 11.19
N LEU A 392 9.62 -24.22 10.69
CA LEU A 392 10.55 -23.37 11.41
C LEU A 392 9.90 -22.77 12.67
N GLU A 393 8.69 -22.20 12.56
CA GLU A 393 7.96 -21.67 13.71
C GLU A 393 7.71 -22.74 14.77
N LEU A 394 7.30 -23.96 14.39
CA LEU A 394 7.11 -25.04 15.36
C LEU A 394 8.43 -25.47 16.04
N LEU A 395 9.55 -25.50 15.32
CA LEU A 395 10.86 -25.85 15.87
C LEU A 395 11.45 -24.75 16.77
N GLU A 396 11.30 -23.48 16.41
CA GLU A 396 11.76 -22.34 17.24
C GLU A 396 10.90 -22.17 18.49
N ASN A 397 9.57 -22.28 18.36
CA ASN A 397 8.67 -22.30 19.51
C ASN A 397 8.99 -23.50 20.42
N ALA A 398 9.18 -24.71 19.89
CA ALA A 398 9.59 -25.87 20.67
C ALA A 398 10.92 -25.64 21.43
N ARG A 399 11.94 -25.07 20.76
CA ARG A 399 13.23 -24.72 21.39
C ARG A 399 13.04 -23.75 22.55
N SER A 400 12.20 -22.73 22.40
CA SER A 400 11.87 -21.76 23.44
C SER A 400 11.07 -22.40 24.61
N LEU A 401 9.96 -23.05 24.30
CA LEU A 401 8.97 -23.60 25.24
C LEU A 401 9.56 -24.72 26.12
N PHE A 402 10.34 -25.63 25.53
CA PHE A 402 10.97 -26.72 26.29
C PHE A 402 12.34 -26.36 26.86
N SER A 403 12.86 -25.16 26.53
CA SER A 403 14.18 -24.63 26.91
C SER A 403 15.35 -25.48 26.37
N ILE A 404 15.33 -25.78 25.07
CA ILE A 404 16.28 -26.68 24.41
C ILE A 404 17.56 -25.91 24.03
N VAL A 405 18.45 -25.72 25.01
CA VAL A 405 19.74 -24.99 24.88
C VAL A 405 20.74 -25.68 23.91
N SER A 406 20.42 -26.87 23.41
CA SER A 406 21.37 -27.67 22.62
C SER A 406 21.59 -27.12 21.20
N PRO A 407 22.84 -27.12 20.69
CA PRO A 407 23.14 -26.84 19.28
C PRO A 407 22.77 -28.01 18.35
N LYS A 408 22.39 -29.17 18.91
CA LYS A 408 21.91 -30.33 18.15
C LYS A 408 20.72 -29.96 17.27
N TYR A 409 20.63 -30.60 16.11
CA TYR A 409 19.50 -30.44 15.21
C TYR A 409 18.22 -30.95 15.87
N LEU A 410 17.11 -30.27 15.58
CA LEU A 410 15.77 -30.67 16.00
C LEU A 410 14.94 -31.00 14.76
N ARG A 411 14.08 -32.02 14.86
CA ARG A 411 13.04 -32.33 13.87
C ARG A 411 11.74 -32.63 14.59
N LEU A 412 10.63 -32.44 13.89
CA LEU A 412 9.31 -32.84 14.36
C LEU A 412 9.00 -34.26 13.87
N ARG A 413 8.34 -35.05 14.71
CA ARG A 413 7.80 -36.36 14.37
C ARG A 413 6.30 -36.38 14.66
N ASN A 414 5.50 -36.76 13.68
CA ASN A 414 4.08 -37.03 13.90
C ASN A 414 3.96 -38.28 14.80
N LYS A 415 3.44 -38.10 16.01
CA LYS A 415 3.35 -39.15 17.04
C LYS A 415 2.34 -40.26 16.69
N ARG A 416 1.36 -39.97 15.84
CA ARG A 416 0.35 -40.94 15.35
C ARG A 416 0.84 -41.79 14.18
N SER A 417 1.65 -41.23 13.27
CA SER A 417 2.16 -41.95 12.09
C SER A 417 3.61 -42.40 12.20
N GLY A 418 4.34 -41.96 13.22
CA GLY A 418 5.77 -42.25 13.44
C GLY A 418 6.72 -41.57 12.45
N LYS A 419 6.21 -40.83 11.46
CA LYS A 419 7.01 -40.17 10.42
C LYS A 419 7.58 -38.84 10.90
N PHE A 420 8.81 -38.55 10.47
CA PHE A 420 9.36 -37.19 10.56
C PHE A 420 8.59 -36.24 9.63
N ILE A 421 8.65 -34.95 9.97
CA ILE A 421 8.04 -33.85 9.24
C ILE A 421 9.21 -32.93 8.89
N ASP A 422 9.61 -32.92 7.62
CA ASP A 422 10.82 -32.25 7.14
C ASP A 422 10.50 -31.07 6.20
N THR A 423 9.22 -30.82 5.89
CA THR A 423 8.77 -29.71 5.03
C THR A 423 7.51 -28.99 5.55
N ASP A 424 7.34 -27.71 5.19
CA ASP A 424 6.15 -26.93 5.56
C ASP A 424 4.84 -27.53 5.02
N PHE A 425 4.87 -28.13 3.83
CA PHE A 425 3.71 -28.81 3.22
C PHE A 425 3.22 -30.01 4.05
N GLU A 426 4.13 -30.72 4.72
CA GLU A 426 3.76 -31.80 5.65
C GLU A 426 3.16 -31.26 6.95
N VAL A 427 3.56 -30.05 7.39
CA VAL A 427 2.92 -29.34 8.51
C VAL A 427 1.52 -28.85 8.11
N GLU A 428 1.37 -28.19 6.97
CA GLU A 428 0.08 -27.76 6.41
C GLU A 428 -0.90 -28.94 6.35
N ARG A 429 -0.48 -30.07 5.77
CA ARG A 429 -1.28 -31.29 5.71
C ARG A 429 -1.66 -31.82 7.10
N LEU A 430 -0.72 -31.84 8.04
CA LEU A 430 -0.98 -32.30 9.41
C LEU A 430 -1.98 -31.40 10.15
N PHE A 431 -1.96 -30.09 9.92
CA PHE A 431 -2.91 -29.14 10.51
C PHE A 431 -4.23 -29.06 9.73
N ALA A 432 -4.31 -29.59 8.52
CA ALA A 432 -5.54 -29.74 7.72
C ALA A 432 -6.42 -30.89 8.20
N ASP A 433 -5.86 -32.07 8.53
CA ASP A 433 -6.61 -33.25 9.04
C ASP A 433 -7.48 -32.90 10.27
N GLU A 434 -8.75 -33.31 10.31
CA GLU A 434 -9.74 -32.82 11.31
C GLU A 434 -9.47 -33.24 12.77
N GLY A 435 -8.60 -34.23 13.00
CA GLY A 435 -8.30 -34.75 14.33
C GLY A 435 -7.36 -33.88 15.17
N ALA A 436 -7.11 -34.30 16.41
CA ALA A 436 -6.04 -33.74 17.23
C ALA A 436 -4.67 -33.94 16.55
N VAL A 437 -3.78 -32.96 16.69
CA VAL A 437 -2.43 -32.98 16.13
C VAL A 437 -1.44 -33.36 17.23
N GLU A 438 -0.66 -34.42 17.03
CA GLU A 438 0.28 -34.92 18.02
C GLU A 438 1.70 -34.92 17.45
N ILE A 439 2.58 -34.10 18.01
CA ILE A 439 3.95 -33.85 17.52
C ILE A 439 4.95 -34.10 18.64
N GLU A 440 5.94 -34.94 18.36
CA GLU A 440 7.05 -35.23 19.25
C GLU A 440 8.35 -34.66 18.65
N ILE A 441 9.10 -33.90 19.45
CA ILE A 441 10.34 -33.25 19.02
C ILE A 441 11.51 -34.19 19.25
N PHE A 442 12.24 -34.50 18.18
CA PHE A 442 13.46 -35.31 18.22
C PHE A 442 14.71 -34.44 18.13
N GLN A 443 15.75 -34.89 18.83
CA GLN A 443 17.05 -34.25 18.93
C GLN A 443 18.14 -35.26 18.55
N PHE A 444 19.07 -34.85 17.69
CA PHE A 444 20.08 -35.73 17.08
C PHE A 444 21.48 -35.38 17.56
#